data_AF-A0A1S3DNF1-F1
#
_entry.id   AF-A0A1S3DNF1-F1
#
_cell.length_a   1.000
_cell.length_b   1.000
_cell.length_c   1.000
_cell.angle_alpha   90.00
_cell.angle_beta   90.00
_cell.angle_gamma   90.00
#
_symmetry.space_group_name_H-M   'P 1'
#
loop_
_entity.id
_entity.type
_entity.pdbx_description
1 polymer ?
#
loop_
_entity_poly.entity_id
_entity_poly.type
_entity_poly.pdbx_seq_one_letter_code
_entity_poly.pdbx_strand_id
1 'polypeptide(L)'
;MDWIFYSTDYCVQVENLKRTAPWWIFSRLIETRTSSNHTADRYIEDHFFLIHVDARQDYLFRELLSLELRLPNVRLSRRRQATIWGGASLVTILLDSMQQLLESGWRWDFIVNLSESDYPVKTNRALVDFLSANRDKNFVKSHGRQVHRFISKQGLDKSFVECEARMWRVGDRTLPQGIVMDGGSDWLVLSRSFVSYVASPEKDELVRGLLTLFKYTLLPAEVRITRLKKKKK
;
A
#
# COMPACT_ATOMS: atom_id res chain seq x y z
N MET A 1 -11.03 -28.79 7.71
CA MET A 1 -12.14 -27.86 8.05
C MET A 1 -11.90 -26.68 7.13
N ASP A 2 -12.51 -26.80 5.97
CA ASP A 2 -12.03 -26.26 4.71
C ASP A 2 -12.97 -25.15 4.32
N TRP A 3 -12.43 -23.98 3.98
CA TRP A 3 -13.22 -22.89 3.43
C TRP A 3 -12.61 -22.43 2.11
N ILE A 4 -13.29 -22.88 1.06
CA ILE A 4 -13.12 -22.62 -0.36
C ILE A 4 -13.81 -21.28 -0.68
N PHE A 5 -13.16 -20.39 -1.43
CA PHE A 5 -13.82 -19.21 -2.00
C PHE A 5 -13.92 -19.34 -3.51
N TYR A 6 -15.14 -19.57 -4.01
CA TYR A 6 -15.52 -19.47 -5.41
C TYR A 6 -15.92 -18.03 -5.76
N SER A 7 -15.34 -17.50 -6.84
CA SER A 7 -16.07 -16.76 -7.88
C SER A 7 -15.33 -17.05 -9.20
N THR A 8 -16.09 -17.55 -10.17
CA THR A 8 -15.65 -18.07 -11.46
C THR A 8 -14.91 -17.01 -12.26
N ASP A 9 -13.58 -17.02 -12.19
CA ASP A 9 -12.72 -17.32 -13.34
C ASP A 9 -11.27 -16.89 -13.13
N TYR A 10 -10.96 -16.01 -12.16
CA TYR A 10 -9.57 -15.74 -11.77
C TYR A 10 -9.46 -15.37 -10.29
N CYS A 11 -9.64 -16.36 -9.41
CA CYS A 11 -9.22 -16.29 -8.02
C CYS A 11 -8.25 -17.46 -7.78
N VAL A 12 -6.97 -17.17 -7.54
CA VAL A 12 -5.96 -18.20 -7.30
C VAL A 12 -6.05 -18.66 -5.85
N GLN A 13 -6.39 -19.93 -5.66
CA GLN A 13 -6.21 -20.62 -4.38
C GLN A 13 -4.71 -20.66 -4.04
N VAL A 14 -4.34 -20.10 -2.90
CA VAL A 14 -3.05 -20.34 -2.27
C VAL A 14 -3.30 -21.01 -0.93
N GLU A 15 -3.44 -22.34 -0.95
CA GLU A 15 -3.45 -23.14 0.27
C GLU A 15 -2.01 -23.33 0.78
N ASN A 16 -1.82 -23.29 2.10
CA ASN A 16 -0.59 -23.61 2.82
C ASN A 16 0.63 -22.66 2.70
N LEU A 17 0.43 -21.33 2.71
CA LEU A 17 1.50 -20.44 3.18
C LEU A 17 1.32 -20.14 4.68
N LYS A 18 2.12 -20.79 5.52
CA LYS A 18 2.31 -20.41 6.93
C LYS A 18 2.62 -18.92 7.01
N ARG A 19 1.84 -18.16 7.79
CA ARG A 19 2.03 -16.76 8.28
C ARG A 19 3.43 -16.17 8.05
N THR A 20 3.77 -15.82 6.81
CA THR A 20 5.08 -15.23 6.48
C THR A 20 4.91 -14.07 5.52
N ALA A 21 4.51 -12.94 6.13
CA ALA A 21 4.53 -11.57 5.65
C ALA A 21 3.63 -11.22 4.43
N PRO A 22 2.95 -10.06 4.49
CA PRO A 22 1.89 -9.72 3.55
C PRO A 22 2.46 -9.38 2.17
N TRP A 23 1.85 -9.99 1.14
CA TRP A 23 1.92 -9.49 -0.23
C TRP A 23 0.95 -8.33 -0.38
N TRP A 24 1.17 -7.48 -1.39
CA TRP A 24 0.34 -6.31 -1.63
C TRP A 24 -0.21 -6.32 -3.06
N ILE A 25 -1.54 -6.27 -3.16
CA ILE A 25 -2.27 -6.01 -4.40
C ILE A 25 -2.56 -4.51 -4.45
N PHE A 26 -2.21 -3.87 -5.55
CA PHE A 26 -2.66 -2.50 -5.85
C PHE A 26 -3.73 -2.55 -6.94
N SER A 27 -4.96 -2.17 -6.60
CA SER A 27 -6.07 -2.08 -7.56
C SER A 27 -6.40 -0.64 -7.97
N ARG A 28 -6.52 -0.41 -9.30
CA ARG A 28 -7.18 0.77 -9.89
C ARG A 28 -8.67 0.74 -9.56
N LEU A 29 -9.28 1.92 -9.56
CA LEU A 29 -10.71 2.07 -9.80
C LEU A 29 -10.99 3.33 -10.64
N ILE A 30 -11.64 3.21 -11.81
CA ILE A 30 -12.13 4.34 -12.64
C ILE A 30 -13.50 3.98 -13.23
N GLU A 31 -14.43 4.94 -13.20
CA GLU A 31 -15.54 5.02 -14.14
C GLU A 31 -15.54 6.38 -14.83
N THR A 32 -15.39 6.41 -16.17
CA THR A 32 -15.77 7.58 -16.99
C THR A 32 -16.33 7.13 -18.33
N ARG A 33 -17.58 6.67 -18.35
CA ARG A 33 -18.61 7.01 -19.36
C ARG A 33 -19.88 6.20 -19.07
N THR A 34 -20.96 6.94 -18.80
CA THR A 34 -22.35 6.47 -18.80
C THR A 34 -22.63 5.59 -20.01
N SER A 35 -22.77 4.28 -19.80
CA SER A 35 -23.34 3.35 -20.75
C SER A 35 -24.21 2.38 -19.95
N SER A 36 -25.52 2.52 -20.14
CA SER A 36 -26.60 2.05 -19.28
C SER A 36 -26.90 0.55 -19.37
N ASN A 37 -25.91 -0.35 -19.48
CA ASN A 37 -26.16 -1.81 -19.54
C ASN A 37 -24.89 -2.65 -19.23
N HIS A 38 -24.49 -2.83 -17.96
CA HIS A 38 -23.33 -3.68 -17.61
C HIS A 38 -23.65 -4.71 -16.51
N THR A 39 -23.30 -5.98 -16.78
CA THR A 39 -23.35 -7.14 -15.87
C THR A 39 -22.18 -7.12 -14.88
N ALA A 40 -22.32 -7.80 -13.74
CA ALA A 40 -21.37 -7.77 -12.62
C ALA A 40 -19.92 -8.22 -12.96
N ASP A 41 -19.76 -9.13 -13.93
CA ASP A 41 -18.46 -9.70 -14.30
C ASP A 41 -17.56 -8.72 -15.08
N ARG A 42 -18.13 -7.72 -15.76
CA ARG A 42 -17.38 -6.76 -16.57
C ARG A 42 -16.55 -5.77 -15.74
N TYR A 43 -16.87 -5.65 -14.45
CA TYR A 43 -16.26 -4.66 -13.57
C TYR A 43 -14.82 -5.00 -13.13
N ILE A 44 -14.39 -6.26 -13.21
CA ILE A 44 -13.02 -6.68 -12.89
C ILE A 44 -12.04 -6.34 -14.04
N GLU A 45 -12.52 -6.29 -15.29
CA GLU A 45 -11.70 -6.03 -16.47
C GLU A 45 -11.17 -4.59 -16.55
N ASP A 46 -11.81 -3.65 -15.86
CA ASP A 46 -11.42 -2.22 -15.86
C ASP A 46 -10.39 -1.85 -14.78
N HIS A 47 -10.08 -2.80 -13.88
CA HIS A 47 -9.10 -2.63 -12.81
C HIS A 47 -7.75 -3.21 -13.20
N PHE A 48 -6.69 -2.62 -12.67
CA PHE A 48 -5.33 -3.12 -12.84
C PHE A 48 -4.81 -3.64 -11.52
N PHE A 49 -4.07 -4.75 -11.56
CA PHE A 49 -3.50 -5.40 -10.40
C PHE A 49 -1.99 -5.43 -10.55
N LEU A 50 -1.30 -4.62 -9.75
CA LEU A 50 0.14 -4.81 -9.52
C LEU A 50 0.30 -5.67 -8.27
N ILE A 51 0.93 -6.83 -8.41
CA ILE A 51 1.12 -7.80 -7.34
C ILE A 51 2.59 -7.84 -6.96
N HIS A 52 2.91 -7.49 -5.72
CA HIS A 52 4.22 -7.79 -5.13
C HIS A 52 4.14 -9.14 -4.41
N VAL A 53 5.10 -10.01 -4.72
CA VAL A 53 5.29 -11.27 -4.00
C VAL A 53 6.59 -11.17 -3.22
N ASP A 54 6.55 -11.53 -1.94
CA ASP A 54 7.73 -11.56 -1.09
C ASP A 54 8.88 -12.34 -1.74
N ALA A 55 10.10 -11.81 -1.66
CA ALA A 55 11.27 -12.40 -2.30
C ALA A 55 11.57 -13.85 -1.84
N ARG A 56 11.05 -14.26 -0.67
CA ARG A 56 11.21 -15.62 -0.13
C ARG A 56 10.18 -16.61 -0.68
N GLN A 57 9.13 -16.13 -1.36
CA GLN A 57 8.01 -16.95 -1.83
C GLN A 57 8.10 -17.25 -3.33
N ASP A 58 9.18 -17.93 -3.73
CA ASP A 58 9.45 -18.24 -5.15
C ASP A 58 8.41 -19.17 -5.78
N TYR A 59 7.88 -20.13 -5.03
CA TYR A 59 6.82 -21.01 -5.52
C TYR A 59 5.59 -20.19 -5.92
N LEU A 60 5.07 -19.37 -5.00
CA LEU A 60 3.92 -18.51 -5.25
C LEU A 60 4.16 -17.55 -6.42
N PHE A 61 5.35 -16.94 -6.49
CA PHE A 61 5.68 -16.06 -7.61
C PHE A 61 5.58 -16.79 -8.95
N ARG A 62 6.12 -18.02 -9.06
CA ARG A 62 6.03 -18.83 -10.29
C ARG A 62 4.60 -19.19 -10.67
N GLU A 63 3.78 -19.58 -9.70
CA GLU A 63 2.37 -19.91 -9.95
C GLU A 63 1.60 -18.69 -10.50
N LEU A 64 1.85 -17.51 -9.92
CA LEU A 64 1.19 -16.28 -10.34
C LEU A 64 1.68 -15.75 -11.71
N LEU A 65 2.86 -16.14 -12.20
CA LEU A 65 3.31 -15.76 -13.56
C LEU A 65 2.32 -16.24 -14.64
N SER A 66 1.67 -17.40 -14.40
CA SER A 66 0.64 -17.90 -15.30
C SER A 66 -0.60 -16.99 -15.38
N LEU A 67 -0.89 -16.20 -14.33
CA LEU A 67 -1.96 -15.21 -14.35
C LEU A 67 -1.57 -13.98 -15.16
N GLU A 68 -0.36 -13.45 -14.93
CA GLU A 68 0.15 -12.29 -15.67
C GLU A 68 0.17 -12.54 -17.19
N LEU A 69 0.46 -13.78 -17.62
CA LEU A 69 0.39 -14.17 -19.04
C LEU A 69 -1.04 -14.25 -19.60
N ARG A 70 -2.03 -14.58 -18.75
CA ARG A 70 -3.43 -14.76 -19.16
C ARG A 70 -4.27 -13.49 -19.05
N LEU A 71 -3.89 -12.57 -18.17
CA LEU A 71 -4.67 -11.39 -17.82
C LEU A 71 -3.90 -10.11 -18.13
N PRO A 72 -4.32 -9.32 -19.14
CA PRO A 72 -3.58 -8.12 -19.57
C PRO A 72 -3.58 -6.99 -18.52
N ASN A 73 -4.48 -7.07 -17.54
CA ASN A 73 -4.62 -6.13 -16.45
C ASN A 73 -3.94 -6.59 -15.14
N VAL A 74 -3.19 -7.70 -15.17
CA VAL A 74 -2.38 -8.17 -14.04
C VAL A 74 -0.90 -8.04 -14.37
N ARG A 75 -0.11 -7.57 -13.42
CA ARG A 75 1.35 -7.50 -13.51
C ARG A 75 1.98 -7.89 -12.18
N LEU A 76 3.05 -8.66 -12.24
CA LEU A 76 3.85 -9.01 -11.08
C LEU A 76 5.08 -8.10 -10.98
N SER A 77 5.31 -7.52 -9.81
CA SER A 77 6.53 -6.74 -9.56
C SER A 77 7.76 -7.64 -9.67
N ARG A 78 8.70 -7.28 -10.54
CA ARG A 78 10.01 -7.94 -10.63
C ARG A 78 10.96 -7.50 -9.52
N ARG A 79 10.71 -6.33 -8.92
CA ARG A 79 11.47 -5.77 -7.79
C ARG A 79 10.92 -6.35 -6.49
N ARG A 80 11.25 -7.61 -6.22
CA ARG A 80 10.81 -8.32 -5.01
C ARG A 80 11.73 -8.00 -3.83
N GLN A 81 11.13 -7.85 -2.66
CA GLN A 81 11.83 -7.63 -1.40
C GLN A 81 11.26 -8.58 -0.35
N ALA A 82 12.08 -8.99 0.61
CA ALA A 82 11.61 -9.75 1.77
C ALA A 82 10.92 -8.76 2.71
N THR A 83 9.60 -8.91 2.87
CA THR A 83 8.83 -8.14 3.83
C THR A 83 8.94 -8.80 5.19
N ILE A 84 9.32 -8.05 6.20
CA ILE A 84 9.20 -8.53 7.59
C ILE A 84 8.13 -7.71 8.28
N TRP A 85 7.45 -8.33 9.24
CA TRP A 85 6.46 -7.61 10.02
C TRP A 85 7.11 -6.44 10.76
N GLY A 86 6.57 -5.24 10.57
CA GLY A 86 7.13 -3.99 11.11
C GLY A 86 8.37 -3.45 10.41
N GLY A 87 8.84 -4.10 9.33
CA GLY A 87 10.02 -3.68 8.57
C GLY A 87 9.85 -2.32 7.88
N ALA A 88 10.97 -1.62 7.72
CA ALA A 88 11.04 -0.39 6.93
C ALA A 88 10.93 -0.65 5.43
N SER A 89 11.28 -1.87 4.98
CA SER A 89 11.12 -2.35 3.61
C SER A 89 9.70 -2.19 3.06
N LEU A 90 8.68 -2.23 3.91
CA LEU A 90 7.29 -2.05 3.49
C LEU A 90 7.04 -0.70 2.80
N VAL A 91 7.56 0.41 3.35
CA VAL A 91 7.41 1.74 2.72
C VAL A 91 8.15 1.79 1.38
N THR A 92 9.32 1.14 1.29
CA THR A 92 10.07 1.03 0.04
C THR A 92 9.26 0.29 -1.03
N ILE A 93 8.60 -0.82 -0.67
CA ILE A 93 7.77 -1.61 -1.59
C ILE A 93 6.54 -0.83 -2.04
N LEU A 94 5.87 -0.13 -1.12
CA LEU A 94 4.73 0.72 -1.45
C LEU A 94 5.13 1.80 -2.46
N LEU A 95 6.24 2.50 -2.23
CA LEU A 95 6.74 3.55 -3.13
C LEU A 95 7.22 3.01 -4.47
N ASP A 96 7.91 1.88 -4.48
CA ASP A 96 8.36 1.24 -5.71
C ASP A 96 7.17 0.76 -6.54
N SER A 97 6.13 0.23 -5.89
CA SER A 97 4.90 -0.20 -6.57
C SER A 97 4.12 0.99 -7.13
N MET A 98 4.04 2.09 -6.38
CA MET A 98 3.49 3.36 -6.86
C MET A 98 4.23 3.87 -8.09
N GLN A 99 5.57 3.82 -8.08
CA GLN A 99 6.38 4.20 -9.23
C GLN A 99 6.12 3.30 -10.44
N GLN A 100 6.11 1.97 -10.26
CA GLN A 100 5.79 1.01 -11.32
C GLN A 100 4.40 1.26 -11.93
N LEU A 101 3.40 1.60 -11.10
CA LEU A 101 2.06 1.95 -11.56
C LEU A 101 2.04 3.25 -12.36
N LEU A 102 2.83 4.27 -11.98
CA LEU A 102 2.96 5.49 -12.76
C LEU A 102 3.64 5.23 -14.12
N GLU A 103 4.60 4.32 -14.17
CA GLU A 103 5.37 3.94 -15.37
C GLU A 103 4.67 2.89 -16.25
N SER A 104 3.62 2.24 -15.75
CA SER A 104 3.00 1.07 -16.40
C SER A 104 2.31 1.33 -17.73
N GLY A 105 2.02 2.59 -18.07
CA GLY A 105 1.12 3.00 -19.15
C GLY A 105 -0.37 2.85 -18.82
N TRP A 106 -0.70 2.25 -17.67
CA TRP A 106 -2.06 2.10 -17.21
C TRP A 106 -2.65 3.42 -16.72
N ARG A 107 -3.89 3.69 -17.15
CA ARG A 107 -4.65 4.87 -16.73
C ARG A 107 -5.45 4.50 -15.49
N TRP A 108 -5.06 4.94 -14.30
CA TRP A 108 -5.73 4.63 -13.03
C TRP A 108 -5.94 5.89 -12.19
N ASP A 109 -6.95 5.95 -11.32
CA ASP A 109 -7.26 7.13 -10.50
C ASP A 109 -6.87 6.96 -9.04
N PHE A 110 -7.04 5.76 -8.51
CA PHE A 110 -6.75 5.41 -7.12
C PHE A 110 -5.84 4.20 -7.03
N ILE A 111 -5.09 4.15 -5.94
CA ILE A 111 -4.40 2.96 -5.45
C ILE A 111 -5.09 2.52 -4.17
N VAL A 112 -5.50 1.27 -4.11
CA VAL A 112 -5.93 0.57 -2.88
C VAL A 112 -4.91 -0.53 -2.61
N ASN A 113 -4.26 -0.55 -1.45
CA ASN A 113 -3.41 -1.67 -1.04
C ASN A 113 -4.24 -2.74 -0.32
N LEU A 114 -4.01 -4.02 -0.65
CA LEU A 114 -4.67 -5.20 -0.07
C LEU A 114 -3.64 -6.32 0.14
N SER A 115 -3.83 -7.19 1.14
CA SER A 115 -3.10 -8.45 1.36
C SER A 115 -3.91 -9.67 0.99
N GLU A 116 -3.36 -10.87 1.20
CA GLU A 116 -4.06 -12.15 1.06
C GLU A 116 -5.29 -12.29 1.91
N SER A 117 -5.25 -11.64 3.05
CA SER A 117 -6.22 -11.86 4.11
C SER A 117 -7.40 -10.91 4.01
N ASP A 118 -7.34 -9.96 3.07
CA ASP A 118 -8.39 -8.99 2.83
C ASP A 118 -9.50 -9.58 1.96
N TYR A 119 -10.73 -9.24 2.31
CA TYR A 119 -11.90 -9.65 1.56
C TYR A 119 -12.89 -8.49 1.42
N PRO A 120 -13.45 -8.26 0.22
CA PRO A 120 -14.40 -7.18 0.01
C PRO A 120 -15.69 -7.40 0.79
N VAL A 121 -16.12 -6.39 1.56
CA VAL A 121 -17.41 -6.38 2.29
C VAL A 121 -18.49 -5.56 1.60
N LYS A 122 -18.17 -4.99 0.43
CA LYS A 122 -19.06 -4.20 -0.43
C LYS A 122 -18.84 -4.62 -1.88
N THR A 123 -19.85 -4.38 -2.72
CA THR A 123 -19.75 -4.66 -4.15
C THR A 123 -18.76 -3.72 -4.81
N ASN A 124 -18.17 -4.16 -5.93
CA ASN A 124 -17.26 -3.31 -6.70
C ASN A 124 -17.94 -2.00 -7.12
N ARG A 125 -19.19 -2.05 -7.57
CA ARG A 125 -19.95 -0.85 -7.94
C ARG A 125 -20.04 0.17 -6.80
N ALA A 126 -20.32 -0.27 -5.57
CA ALA A 126 -20.39 0.63 -4.43
C ALA A 126 -19.04 1.28 -4.11
N LEU A 127 -17.93 0.55 -4.29
CA LEU A 127 -16.59 1.10 -4.19
C LEU A 127 -16.34 2.13 -5.31
N VAL A 128 -16.77 1.81 -6.54
CA VAL A 128 -16.63 2.69 -7.72
C VAL A 128 -17.33 4.01 -7.51
N ASP A 129 -18.61 3.95 -7.16
CA ASP A 129 -19.45 5.11 -6.94
C ASP A 129 -18.86 6.02 -5.84
N PHE A 130 -18.39 5.42 -4.75
CA PHE A 130 -17.84 6.16 -3.61
C PHE A 130 -16.53 6.90 -3.95
N LEU A 131 -15.57 6.22 -4.58
CA LEU A 131 -14.29 6.84 -4.92
C LEU A 131 -14.44 7.87 -6.05
N SER A 132 -15.32 7.60 -7.02
CA SER A 132 -15.63 8.54 -8.10
C SER A 132 -16.22 9.85 -7.55
N ALA A 133 -17.12 9.77 -6.57
CA ALA A 133 -17.67 10.94 -5.88
C ALA A 133 -16.64 11.70 -5.03
N ASN A 134 -15.44 11.14 -4.79
CA ASN A 134 -14.43 11.69 -3.90
C ASN A 134 -13.02 11.68 -4.55
N ARG A 135 -12.96 11.92 -5.86
CA ARG A 135 -11.75 11.76 -6.68
C ARG A 135 -10.50 12.50 -6.18
N ASP A 136 -10.70 13.65 -5.54
CA ASP A 136 -9.61 14.52 -5.05
C ASP A 136 -9.23 14.29 -3.58
N LYS A 137 -9.69 13.18 -2.98
CA LYS A 137 -9.44 12.86 -1.57
C LYS A 137 -8.54 11.64 -1.44
N ASN A 138 -7.83 11.57 -0.30
CA ASN A 138 -7.10 10.39 0.13
C ASN A 138 -7.78 9.82 1.38
N PHE A 139 -7.88 8.49 1.48
CA PHE A 139 -8.54 7.82 2.60
C PHE A 139 -7.51 7.09 3.44
N VAL A 140 -7.29 7.62 4.63
CA VAL A 140 -6.30 7.15 5.58
C VAL A 140 -6.89 7.23 6.99
N LYS A 141 -6.79 6.15 7.76
CA LYS A 141 -7.41 6.05 9.08
C LYS A 141 -6.42 6.38 10.20
N SER A 142 -6.57 7.55 10.83
CA SER A 142 -5.81 7.94 12.03
C SER A 142 -6.22 7.14 13.28
N HIS A 143 -5.25 6.94 14.17
CA HIS A 143 -5.38 6.36 15.51
C HIS A 143 -6.18 7.26 16.47
N GLY A 144 -6.28 8.56 16.19
CA GLY A 144 -7.09 9.52 16.94
C GLY A 144 -6.27 10.52 17.77
N ARG A 145 -6.88 11.07 18.83
CA ARG A 145 -6.43 12.33 19.45
C ARG A 145 -5.17 12.24 20.34
N GLN A 146 -4.67 11.05 20.67
CA GLN A 146 -3.56 10.87 21.63
C GLN A 146 -2.20 10.70 20.94
N VAL A 147 -1.75 11.72 20.22
CA VAL A 147 -0.49 11.70 19.42
C VAL A 147 0.74 11.29 20.25
N HIS A 148 0.91 11.83 21.46
CA HIS A 148 2.06 11.49 22.31
C HIS A 148 2.06 10.00 22.68
N ARG A 149 0.88 9.44 22.98
CA ARG A 149 0.74 8.02 23.31
C ARG A 149 1.02 7.14 22.11
N PHE A 150 0.60 7.56 20.91
CA PHE A 150 0.94 6.88 19.66
C PHE A 150 2.45 6.85 19.42
N ILE A 151 3.12 8.01 19.53
CA ILE A 151 4.58 8.13 19.38
C ILE A 151 5.32 7.15 20.29
N SER A 152 5.00 7.13 21.58
CA SER A 152 5.67 6.23 22.53
C SER A 152 5.35 4.76 22.28
N LYS A 153 4.09 4.42 21.97
CA LYS A 153 3.68 3.02 21.73
C LYS A 153 4.29 2.42 20.47
N GLN A 154 4.38 3.22 19.41
CA GLN A 154 4.98 2.81 18.14
C GLN A 154 6.50 2.95 18.12
N GLY A 155 7.09 3.46 19.21
CA GLY A 155 8.54 3.68 19.30
C GLY A 155 9.05 4.69 18.27
N LEU A 156 8.25 5.70 17.91
CA LEU A 156 8.69 6.72 16.95
C LEU A 156 9.83 7.59 17.49
N ASP A 157 9.98 7.67 18.81
CA ASP A 157 11.11 8.27 19.52
C ASP A 157 12.33 7.34 19.59
N LYS A 158 12.29 6.17 18.96
CA LYS A 158 13.40 5.21 18.86
C LYS A 158 13.88 5.07 17.43
N SER A 159 15.16 4.73 17.29
CA SER A 159 15.77 4.37 16.01
C SER A 159 15.81 2.86 15.84
N PHE A 160 15.45 2.40 14.66
CA PHE A 160 15.52 0.99 14.28
C PHE A 160 16.35 0.79 13.02
N VAL A 161 16.94 -0.39 12.86
CA VAL A 161 17.62 -0.81 11.64
C VAL A 161 17.08 -2.17 11.23
N GLU A 162 16.64 -2.28 9.97
CA GLU A 162 16.26 -3.55 9.36
C GLU A 162 17.51 -4.28 8.85
N CYS A 163 17.81 -5.45 9.42
CA CYS A 163 18.93 -6.29 9.02
C CYS A 163 18.63 -7.76 9.36
N GLU A 164 19.11 -8.70 8.55
CA GLU A 164 18.94 -10.15 8.78
C GLU A 164 17.48 -10.56 8.99
N ALA A 165 16.55 -9.99 8.21
CA ALA A 165 15.11 -10.20 8.34
C ALA A 165 14.55 -9.88 9.74
N ARG A 166 15.15 -8.91 10.44
CA ARG A 166 14.72 -8.44 11.75
C ARG A 166 14.83 -6.91 11.88
N MET A 167 13.97 -6.33 12.72
CA MET A 167 14.10 -4.95 13.19
C MET A 167 14.88 -4.88 14.49
N TRP A 168 16.01 -4.19 14.47
CA TRP A 168 16.88 -3.96 15.62
C TRP A 168 16.69 -2.56 16.17
N ARG A 169 16.30 -2.43 17.44
CA ARG A 169 16.31 -1.12 18.12
C ARG A 169 17.76 -0.73 18.42
N VAL A 170 18.22 0.39 17.87
CA VAL A 170 19.61 0.85 18.00
C VAL A 170 19.78 2.00 18.98
N GLY A 171 18.70 2.68 19.38
CA GLY A 171 18.77 3.76 20.36
C GLY A 171 17.55 4.66 20.37
N ASP A 172 17.67 5.77 21.07
CA ASP A 172 16.66 6.82 21.14
C ASP A 172 16.95 7.90 20.07
N ARG A 173 15.92 8.61 19.61
CA ARG A 173 16.05 9.72 18.66
C ARG A 173 15.08 10.85 18.97
N THR A 174 15.45 12.05 18.53
CA THR A 174 14.56 13.20 18.56
C THR A 174 13.80 13.31 17.24
N LEU A 175 12.49 13.47 17.30
CA LEU A 175 11.68 13.68 16.10
C LEU A 175 11.90 15.09 15.52
N PRO A 176 11.92 15.23 14.18
CA PRO A 176 12.10 16.53 13.51
C PRO A 176 11.01 17.52 13.93
N GLN A 177 11.44 18.78 14.13
CA GLN A 177 10.54 19.87 14.42
C GLN A 177 9.82 20.35 13.15
N GLY A 178 8.74 21.10 13.31
CA GLY A 178 7.99 21.66 12.17
C GLY A 178 6.98 20.71 11.55
N ILE A 179 6.93 19.43 11.94
CA ILE A 179 5.93 18.47 11.47
C ILE A 179 5.18 17.82 12.62
N VAL A 180 3.88 17.61 12.43
CA VAL A 180 3.04 16.84 13.35
C VAL A 180 2.89 15.45 12.77
N MET A 181 3.55 14.49 13.42
CA MET A 181 3.34 13.08 13.14
C MET A 181 2.13 12.59 13.91
N ASP A 182 1.34 11.78 13.25
CA ASP A 182 0.31 10.93 13.81
C ASP A 182 0.51 9.54 13.19
N GLY A 183 -0.43 8.64 13.37
CA GLY A 183 -0.46 7.46 12.54
C GLY A 183 -1.75 6.69 12.70
N GLY A 184 -1.75 5.42 12.35
CA GLY A 184 -2.92 4.54 12.37
C GLY A 184 -2.73 3.41 11.39
N SER A 185 -3.79 3.03 10.67
CA SER A 185 -3.71 1.87 9.76
C SER A 185 -2.68 2.05 8.63
N ASP A 186 -2.02 0.99 8.22
CA ASP A 186 -1.22 0.89 7.00
C ASP A 186 -2.05 0.58 5.73
N TRP A 187 -3.35 0.29 5.90
CA TRP A 187 -4.34 0.24 4.83
C TRP A 187 -4.73 1.65 4.37
N LEU A 188 -4.63 1.89 3.08
CA LEU A 188 -4.76 3.20 2.46
C LEU A 188 -5.47 3.15 1.11
N VAL A 189 -6.16 4.24 0.79
CA VAL A 189 -6.61 4.54 -0.57
C VAL A 189 -6.07 5.91 -0.96
N LEU A 190 -5.22 5.94 -1.98
CA LEU A 190 -4.52 7.15 -2.40
C LEU A 190 -4.89 7.53 -3.82
N SER A 191 -5.22 8.81 -4.01
CA SER A 191 -5.43 9.41 -5.32
C SER A 191 -4.14 9.45 -6.13
N ARG A 192 -4.26 9.38 -7.47
CA ARG A 192 -3.12 9.44 -8.38
C ARG A 192 -2.30 10.71 -8.23
N SER A 193 -2.94 11.86 -8.03
CA SER A 193 -2.25 13.14 -7.82
C SER A 193 -1.33 13.10 -6.61
N PHE A 194 -1.80 12.54 -5.49
CA PHE A 194 -0.98 12.35 -4.30
C PHE A 194 0.13 11.33 -4.53
N VAL A 195 -0.16 10.21 -5.20
CA VAL A 195 0.83 9.20 -5.53
C VAL A 195 1.94 9.77 -6.42
N SER A 196 1.59 10.56 -7.45
CA SER A 196 2.55 11.25 -8.32
C SER A 196 3.46 12.19 -7.53
N TYR A 197 2.95 12.87 -6.51
CA TYR A 197 3.76 13.71 -5.63
C TYR A 197 4.74 12.88 -4.78
N VAL A 198 4.26 11.86 -4.05
CA VAL A 198 5.12 11.11 -3.10
C VAL A 198 6.10 10.15 -3.79
N ALA A 199 5.71 9.57 -4.92
CA ALA A 199 6.52 8.62 -5.69
C ALA A 199 7.31 9.29 -6.82
N SER A 200 7.28 10.62 -6.92
CA SER A 200 8.10 11.38 -7.89
C SER A 200 9.58 10.97 -7.80
N PRO A 201 10.27 10.78 -8.93
CA PRO A 201 11.73 10.65 -8.95
C PRO A 201 12.42 11.85 -8.30
N GLU A 202 11.92 13.06 -8.60
CA GLU A 202 12.37 14.32 -8.01
C GLU A 202 11.58 14.60 -6.73
N LYS A 203 12.18 14.27 -5.59
CA LYS A 203 11.58 14.46 -4.27
C LYS A 203 11.92 15.83 -3.72
N ASP A 204 10.94 16.53 -3.17
CA ASP A 204 11.17 17.76 -2.41
C ASP A 204 11.88 17.48 -1.07
N GLU A 205 12.22 18.53 -0.33
CA GLU A 205 12.90 18.42 0.96
C GLU A 205 12.07 17.64 1.99
N LEU A 206 10.75 17.84 1.99
CA LEU A 206 9.84 17.17 2.92
C LEU A 206 9.84 15.66 2.68
N VAL A 207 9.51 15.21 1.47
CA VAL A 207 9.45 13.79 1.12
C VAL A 207 10.81 13.15 1.36
N ARG A 208 11.90 13.79 0.94
CA ARG A 208 13.26 13.25 1.14
C ARG A 208 13.59 13.06 2.62
N GLY A 209 13.33 14.06 3.46
CA GLY A 209 13.58 13.98 4.90
C GLY A 209 12.73 12.89 5.58
N LEU A 210 11.50 12.71 5.13
CA LEU A 210 10.61 11.67 5.66
C LEU A 210 11.04 10.27 5.27
N LEU A 211 11.52 10.06 4.05
CA LEU A 211 12.07 8.77 3.65
C LEU A 211 13.31 8.41 4.46
N THR A 212 14.17 9.39 4.74
CA THR A 212 15.32 9.19 5.64
C THR A 212 14.85 8.82 7.04
N LEU A 213 13.84 9.47 7.59
CA LEU A 213 13.27 9.13 8.89
C LEU A 213 12.67 7.72 8.90
N PHE A 214 11.82 7.41 7.92
CA PHE A 214 11.07 6.15 7.84
C PHE A 214 11.97 4.94 7.62
N LYS A 215 13.12 5.12 6.95
CA LYS A 215 14.15 4.08 6.82
C LYS A 215 14.60 3.51 8.18
N TYR A 216 14.58 4.34 9.22
CA TYR A 216 15.03 3.97 10.57
C TYR A 216 13.88 3.92 11.59
N THR A 217 12.67 3.64 11.14
CA THR A 217 11.45 3.64 11.94
C THR A 217 10.81 2.25 11.92
N LEU A 218 10.30 1.79 13.07
CA LEU A 218 9.46 0.60 13.17
C LEU A 218 8.04 0.91 12.67
N LEU A 219 7.42 -0.01 11.93
CA LEU A 219 6.07 0.14 11.37
C LEU A 219 5.88 1.48 10.61
N PRO A 220 6.80 1.89 9.71
CA PRO A 220 6.74 3.23 9.14
C PRO A 220 5.52 3.48 8.24
N ALA A 221 4.91 2.43 7.69
CA ALA A 221 3.67 2.54 6.90
C ALA A 221 2.46 2.96 7.74
N GLU A 222 2.50 2.77 9.07
CA GLU A 222 1.46 3.24 9.98
C GLU A 222 1.61 4.73 10.33
N VAL A 223 2.74 5.36 10.00
CA VAL A 223 3.06 6.74 10.37
C VAL A 223 2.55 7.73 9.33
N ARG A 224 1.97 8.83 9.79
CA ARG A 224 1.38 9.86 8.95
C ARG A 224 1.78 11.25 9.41
N ILE A 225 1.66 12.20 8.49
CA ILE A 225 1.91 13.61 8.79
C ILE A 225 0.62 14.35 8.54
N THR A 226 0.11 14.96 9.59
CA THR A 226 -1.20 15.63 9.57
C THR A 226 -1.09 17.13 9.40
N ARG A 227 0.05 17.73 9.77
CA ARG A 227 0.24 19.18 9.70
C ARG A 227 1.71 19.59 9.66
N LEU A 228 2.04 20.54 8.80
CA LEU A 228 3.26 21.34 8.93
C LEU A 228 3.00 22.44 9.97
N LYS A 229 3.75 22.45 11.07
CA LYS A 229 3.75 23.58 11.99
C LYS A 229 4.46 24.74 11.29
N LYS A 230 3.72 25.84 11.04
CA LYS A 230 4.35 27.10 10.63
C LYS A 230 5.44 27.44 11.65
N LYS A 231 6.66 27.77 11.19
CA LYS A 231 7.68 28.39 12.06
C LYS A 231 7.01 29.57 12.75
N LYS A 232 6.95 29.56 14.09
CA LYS A 232 6.71 30.80 14.82
C LYS A 232 7.87 31.71 14.46
N LYS A 233 7.58 32.83 13.78
CA LYS A 233 8.53 33.94 13.66
C LYS A 233 8.84 34.47 15.05
#